data_AF-A0A1E7QJ39-F1
#
_entry.id   AF-A0A1E7QJ39-F1
#
_cell.length_a   1.000
_cell.length_b   1.000
_cell.length_c   1.000
_cell.angle_alpha   90.00
_cell.angle_beta   90.00
_cell.angle_gamma   90.00
#
_symmetry.space_group_name_H-M   'P 1'
#
loop_
_entity.id
_entity.type
_entity.pdbx_description
1 polymer ?
#
loop_
_entity_poly.entity_id
_entity_poly.type
_entity_poly.pdbx_seq_one_letter_code
_entity_poly.pdbx_strand_id
1 'polypeptide(L)'
;MKRGITTSHHDEGGYNVNTKTCDKGTHIDIDKVRHKVEQGEIDYWFTKITEGQSWQDTKFREIFPKIKAINGIEAGVFHVFRMTSTPEEQFQNITSQLSLIDFKPDVDKLIICTTTVSIEKDKKPNGQEYTQQERSDSLRSLLGQLKLSGYNLVLHVLKTEEWNMYYTHDADLAQYPLCLPYIDKMALQIPHGWEKCDYWNMDKQSVINRPLTEMKWPVLEHVYNYVHNQCSIQ
;
A
#
# COMPACT_ATOMS: atom_id res chain seq x y z
N MET A 1 -8.07 10.38 -11.81
CA MET A 1 -7.55 9.89 -10.52
C MET A 1 -8.69 9.23 -9.79
N LYS A 2 -8.59 7.92 -9.58
CA LYS A 2 -9.51 7.10 -8.80
C LYS A 2 -9.20 7.25 -7.31
N ARG A 3 -10.22 7.15 -6.47
CA ARG A 3 -10.13 7.28 -5.02
C ARG A 3 -10.52 5.96 -4.37
N GLY A 4 -9.81 5.54 -3.33
CA GLY A 4 -10.10 4.23 -2.75
C GLY A 4 -9.32 3.95 -1.49
N ILE A 5 -9.32 2.68 -1.08
CA ILE A 5 -8.75 2.23 0.19
C ILE A 5 -7.79 1.07 -0.07
N THR A 6 -6.63 1.09 0.61
CA THR A 6 -5.68 -0.04 0.63
C THR A 6 -5.56 -0.60 2.05
N THR A 7 -5.99 -1.84 2.35
CA THR A 7 -5.99 -2.36 3.74
C THR A 7 -4.99 -3.49 3.98
N SER A 8 -4.41 -3.54 5.17
CA SER A 8 -3.60 -4.68 5.66
C SER A 8 -4.16 -5.27 6.95
N HIS A 9 -4.20 -6.60 7.07
CA HIS A 9 -4.54 -7.28 8.32
C HIS A 9 -3.25 -7.71 9.01
N HIS A 10 -2.94 -7.11 10.15
CA HIS A 10 -1.89 -7.59 11.02
C HIS A 10 -2.52 -8.48 12.10
N ASP A 11 -2.22 -9.78 12.07
CA ASP A 11 -2.46 -10.67 13.21
C ASP A 11 -1.30 -10.48 14.21
N GLU A 12 -1.23 -9.33 14.88
CA GLU A 12 -0.32 -9.18 16.01
C GLU A 12 -0.97 -9.76 17.27
N GLY A 13 -0.65 -11.01 17.56
CA GLY A 13 -0.80 -11.62 18.89
C GLY A 13 0.13 -10.95 19.90
N GLY A 14 -0.18 -9.72 20.30
CA GLY A 14 0.47 -9.01 21.41
C GLY A 14 -0.46 -8.97 22.62
N TYR A 15 -0.23 -9.85 23.59
CA TYR A 15 -0.88 -9.77 24.90
C TYR A 15 -0.51 -8.43 25.57
N ASN A 16 -1.49 -7.54 25.74
CA ASN A 16 -1.38 -6.40 26.65
C ASN A 16 -2.43 -6.55 27.74
N VAL A 17 -1.96 -6.99 28.91
CA VAL A 17 -2.74 -7.14 30.14
C VAL A 17 -3.04 -5.73 30.66
N ASN A 18 -4.12 -5.10 30.18
CA ASN A 18 -4.88 -4.06 30.91
C ASN A 18 -6.09 -3.47 30.14
N THR A 19 -6.46 -3.98 28.97
CA THR A 19 -7.76 -3.67 28.35
C THR A 19 -8.38 -4.93 27.78
N LYS A 20 -9.49 -5.37 28.38
CA LYS A 20 -10.32 -6.48 27.87
C LYS A 20 -10.84 -6.15 26.47
N THR A 21 -10.19 -6.69 25.43
CA THR A 21 -10.81 -7.19 24.19
C THR A 21 -9.77 -8.03 23.45
N CYS A 22 -9.75 -9.34 23.71
CA CYS A 22 -9.05 -10.33 22.89
C CYS A 22 -9.96 -10.69 21.70
N ASP A 23 -9.77 -9.99 20.59
CA ASP A 23 -10.18 -10.35 19.22
C ASP A 23 -10.05 -9.08 18.38
N LYS A 24 -8.86 -8.79 17.86
CA LYS A 24 -8.67 -7.68 16.91
C LYS A 24 -8.01 -8.17 15.64
N GLY A 25 -8.66 -9.14 15.01
CA GLY A 25 -8.66 -9.18 13.56
C GLY A 25 -9.57 -8.05 13.07
N THR A 26 -9.06 -7.16 12.21
CA THR A 26 -9.89 -6.14 11.57
C THR A 26 -11.00 -6.84 10.79
N HIS A 27 -12.24 -6.81 11.29
CA HIS A 27 -13.41 -7.24 10.53
C HIS A 27 -13.72 -6.14 9.51
N ILE A 28 -13.57 -6.44 8.22
CA ILE A 28 -14.02 -5.53 7.17
C ILE A 28 -15.54 -5.68 7.04
N ASP A 29 -16.25 -4.61 7.37
CA ASP A 29 -17.69 -4.49 7.12
C ASP A 29 -17.93 -4.27 5.63
N ILE A 30 -18.30 -5.35 4.94
CA ILE A 30 -18.55 -5.37 3.49
C ILE A 30 -19.74 -4.49 3.10
N ASP A 31 -20.77 -4.37 3.95
CA ASP A 31 -21.93 -3.54 3.66
C ASP A 31 -21.57 -2.06 3.75
N LYS A 32 -20.70 -1.69 4.69
CA LYS A 32 -20.12 -0.34 4.72
C LYS A 32 -19.28 -0.04 3.48
N VAL A 33 -18.50 -1.01 2.97
CA VAL A 33 -17.77 -0.82 1.70
C VAL A 33 -18.75 -0.62 0.55
N ARG A 34 -19.79 -1.46 0.44
CA ARG A 34 -20.82 -1.33 -0.60
C ARG A 34 -21.49 0.05 -0.56
N HIS A 35 -21.86 0.52 0.62
CA HIS A 35 -22.49 1.84 0.78
C HIS A 35 -21.60 2.98 0.27
N LYS A 36 -20.29 2.93 0.55
CA LYS A 36 -19.33 3.91 0.04
C LYS A 36 -19.20 3.88 -1.49
N VAL A 37 -19.30 2.70 -2.10
CA VAL A 37 -19.29 2.55 -3.56
C VAL A 37 -20.57 3.16 -4.16
N GLU A 38 -21.73 2.85 -3.58
CA GLU A 38 -23.03 3.38 -4.03
C GLU A 38 -23.11 4.91 -3.92
N GLN A 39 -22.45 5.49 -2.92
CA GLN A 39 -22.34 6.95 -2.74
C GLN A 39 -21.28 7.60 -3.65
N GLY A 40 -20.53 6.83 -4.44
CA GLY A 40 -19.43 7.34 -5.26
C GLY A 40 -18.26 7.89 -4.43
N GLU A 41 -18.11 7.42 -3.19
CA GLU A 41 -17.00 7.83 -2.33
C GLU A 41 -15.72 7.09 -2.72
N ILE A 42 -15.81 5.80 -3.04
CA ILE A 42 -14.68 4.96 -3.43
C ILE A 42 -14.90 4.30 -4.79
N ASP A 43 -13.84 4.29 -5.60
CA ASP A 43 -13.76 3.67 -6.92
C ASP A 43 -13.01 2.33 -6.87
N TYR A 44 -12.16 2.11 -5.85
CA TYR A 44 -11.34 0.91 -5.72
C TYR A 44 -11.11 0.46 -4.28
N TRP A 45 -10.76 -0.83 -4.12
CA TRP A 45 -10.31 -1.44 -2.88
C TRP A 45 -9.19 -2.45 -3.11
N PHE A 46 -8.05 -2.25 -2.44
CA PHE A 46 -6.90 -3.14 -2.55
C PHE A 46 -6.56 -3.79 -1.20
N THR A 47 -6.40 -5.11 -1.19
CA THR A 47 -6.11 -5.88 0.04
C THR A 47 -4.66 -6.37 0.04
N LYS A 48 -3.92 -6.18 1.14
CA LYS A 48 -2.58 -6.75 1.29
C LYS A 48 -2.67 -8.27 1.22
N ILE A 49 -1.77 -8.90 0.47
CA ILE A 49 -1.69 -10.36 0.41
C ILE A 49 -0.35 -10.90 0.90
N THR A 50 0.73 -10.17 0.66
CA THR A 50 2.08 -10.66 0.91
C THR A 50 3.05 -9.52 1.22
N GLU A 51 4.16 -9.85 1.88
CA GLU A 51 5.28 -8.96 2.11
C GLU A 51 6.59 -9.75 2.07
N GLY A 52 7.55 -9.28 1.27
CA GLY A 52 8.81 -9.98 1.04
C GLY A 52 8.63 -11.45 0.66
N GLN A 53 9.58 -12.28 1.04
CA GLN A 53 9.59 -13.70 0.69
C GLN A 53 8.51 -14.57 1.35
N SER A 54 8.00 -14.20 2.53
CA SER A 54 7.26 -15.19 3.35
C SER A 54 6.06 -14.67 4.13
N TRP A 55 5.93 -13.37 4.38
CA TRP A 55 4.75 -12.90 5.10
C TRP A 55 3.54 -12.95 4.17
N GLN A 56 2.43 -13.46 4.69
CA GLN A 56 1.18 -13.68 3.98
C GLN A 56 0.03 -13.22 4.86
N ASP A 57 -0.92 -12.47 4.29
CA ASP A 57 -2.18 -12.15 4.95
C ASP A 57 -3.02 -13.44 4.99
N THR A 58 -3.56 -13.83 6.14
CA THR A 58 -4.38 -15.05 6.25
C THR A 58 -5.84 -14.79 5.89
N LYS A 59 -6.28 -13.53 5.92
CA LYS A 59 -7.68 -13.12 5.80
C LYS A 59 -8.05 -12.70 4.39
N PHE A 60 -7.09 -12.38 3.53
CA PHE A 60 -7.40 -11.94 2.15
C PHE A 60 -8.27 -12.94 1.38
N ARG A 61 -8.13 -14.25 1.65
CA ARG A 61 -8.91 -15.31 0.96
C ARG A 61 -10.40 -15.19 1.24
N GLU A 62 -10.77 -14.68 2.41
CA GLU A 62 -12.16 -14.42 2.77
C GLU A 62 -12.63 -13.08 2.21
N ILE A 63 -11.77 -12.06 2.28
CA ILE A 63 -12.13 -10.66 2.01
C ILE A 63 -12.17 -10.37 0.51
N PHE A 64 -11.13 -10.75 -0.23
CA PHE A 64 -10.99 -10.39 -1.64
C PHE A 64 -12.19 -10.84 -2.49
N PRO A 65 -12.70 -12.08 -2.38
CA PRO A 65 -13.88 -12.50 -3.13
C PRO A 65 -15.13 -11.67 -2.78
N LYS A 66 -15.32 -11.30 -1.51
CA LYS A 66 -16.47 -10.50 -1.06
C LYS A 66 -16.42 -9.08 -1.62
N ILE A 67 -15.24 -8.47 -1.65
CA ILE A 67 -15.01 -7.15 -2.25
C ILE A 67 -15.20 -7.20 -3.77
N LYS A 68 -14.61 -8.21 -4.43
CA LYS A 68 -14.72 -8.42 -5.88
C LYS A 68 -16.17 -8.62 -6.35
N ALA A 69 -17.04 -9.12 -5.49
CA ALA A 69 -18.46 -9.28 -5.77
C ALA A 69 -19.29 -7.99 -5.66
N ILE A 70 -18.71 -6.86 -5.20
CA ILE A 70 -19.42 -5.57 -5.15
C ILE A 70 -19.43 -4.96 -6.55
N ASN A 71 -20.63 -4.65 -7.06
CA ASN A 71 -20.75 -3.96 -8.35
C ASN A 71 -20.23 -2.51 -8.25
N GLY A 72 -19.47 -2.08 -9.25
CA GLY A 72 -18.99 -0.70 -9.35
C GLY A 72 -17.68 -0.40 -8.62
N ILE A 73 -17.03 -1.39 -8.01
CA ILE A 73 -15.69 -1.23 -7.40
C ILE A 73 -14.62 -1.99 -8.20
N GLU A 74 -13.44 -1.38 -8.32
CA GLU A 74 -12.24 -2.07 -8.77
C GLU A 74 -11.56 -2.77 -7.59
N ALA A 75 -11.65 -4.10 -7.56
CA ALA A 75 -10.97 -4.91 -6.55
C ALA A 75 -9.53 -5.25 -7.00
N GLY A 76 -8.61 -5.28 -6.05
CA GLY A 76 -7.23 -5.68 -6.30
C GLY A 76 -6.53 -6.13 -5.03
N VAL A 77 -5.27 -6.49 -5.18
CA VAL A 77 -4.41 -6.96 -4.10
C VAL A 77 -3.08 -6.25 -4.14
N PHE A 78 -2.39 -6.15 -3.00
CA PHE A 78 -1.05 -5.57 -2.97
C PHE A 78 -0.02 -6.43 -2.26
N HIS A 79 1.19 -6.38 -2.80
CA HIS A 79 2.40 -6.94 -2.23
C HIS A 79 3.30 -5.81 -1.73
N VAL A 80 3.91 -6.02 -0.56
CA VAL A 80 4.89 -5.11 0.02
C VAL A 80 6.29 -5.60 -0.33
N PHE A 81 6.94 -4.91 -1.28
CA PHE A 81 8.27 -5.25 -1.78
C PHE A 81 9.34 -5.07 -0.70
N ARG A 82 10.27 -6.02 -0.59
CA ARG A 82 11.39 -6.00 0.37
C ARG A 82 12.72 -6.24 -0.34
N MET A 83 13.72 -5.41 -0.03
CA MET A 83 15.08 -5.58 -0.57
C MET A 83 15.82 -6.76 0.06
N THR A 84 15.38 -7.17 1.24
CA THR A 84 15.90 -8.32 2.00
C THR A 84 15.49 -9.67 1.41
N SER A 85 14.64 -9.70 0.38
CA SER A 85 14.21 -10.90 -0.33
C SER A 85 14.58 -10.80 -1.81
N THR A 86 14.89 -11.93 -2.44
CA THR A 86 15.13 -11.94 -3.88
C THR A 86 13.82 -11.68 -4.65
N PRO A 87 13.91 -11.19 -5.90
CA PRO A 87 12.75 -11.05 -6.77
C PRO A 87 11.99 -12.37 -6.98
N GLU A 88 12.73 -13.48 -7.13
CA GLU A 88 12.16 -14.82 -7.33
C GLU A 88 11.35 -15.28 -6.10
N GLU A 89 11.90 -15.13 -4.89
CA GLU A 89 11.16 -15.49 -3.67
C GLU A 89 9.89 -14.67 -3.47
N GLN A 90 9.94 -13.37 -3.81
CA GLN A 90 8.76 -12.49 -3.75
C GLN A 90 7.73 -12.88 -4.81
N PHE A 91 8.17 -13.18 -6.03
CA PHE A 91 7.31 -13.68 -7.10
C PHE A 91 6.61 -14.98 -6.70
N GLN A 92 7.34 -15.94 -6.12
CA GLN A 92 6.78 -17.19 -5.61
C GLN A 92 5.78 -16.96 -4.47
N ASN A 93 6.08 -16.05 -3.54
CA ASN A 93 5.15 -15.71 -2.47
C ASN A 93 3.84 -15.13 -3.02
N ILE A 94 3.93 -14.15 -3.93
CA ILE A 94 2.76 -13.53 -4.59
C ILE A 94 1.93 -14.59 -5.31
N THR A 95 2.55 -15.33 -6.22
CA THR A 95 1.85 -16.32 -7.08
C THR A 95 1.23 -17.44 -6.26
N SER A 96 1.91 -17.93 -5.22
CA SER A 96 1.36 -18.94 -4.31
C SER A 96 0.07 -18.45 -3.64
N GLN A 97 0.01 -17.21 -3.15
CA GLN A 97 -1.22 -16.67 -2.55
C GLN A 97 -2.31 -16.38 -3.57
N LEU A 98 -1.95 -15.85 -4.74
CA LEU A 98 -2.94 -15.58 -5.78
C LEU A 98 -3.57 -16.86 -6.34
N SER A 99 -2.87 -17.98 -6.31
CA SER A 99 -3.41 -19.28 -6.74
C SER A 99 -4.56 -19.81 -5.84
N LEU A 100 -4.74 -19.21 -4.66
CA LEU A 100 -5.70 -19.64 -3.65
C LEU A 100 -7.05 -18.93 -3.73
N ILE A 101 -7.18 -18.02 -4.71
CA ILE A 101 -8.39 -17.25 -5.00
C ILE A 101 -8.61 -17.22 -6.52
N ASP A 102 -9.81 -16.86 -6.97
CA ASP A 102 -10.09 -16.68 -8.40
C ASP A 102 -9.56 -15.32 -8.92
N PHE A 103 -8.25 -15.09 -8.76
CA PHE A 103 -7.57 -13.91 -9.26
C PHE A 103 -7.32 -14.04 -10.76
N LYS A 104 -7.70 -13.02 -11.53
CA LYS A 104 -7.55 -12.95 -12.99
C LYS A 104 -6.38 -12.01 -13.32
N PRO A 105 -5.20 -12.51 -13.73
CA PRO A 105 -4.00 -11.70 -13.88
C PRO A 105 -4.15 -10.48 -14.80
N ASP A 106 -4.91 -10.61 -15.87
CA ASP A 106 -5.14 -9.58 -16.88
C ASP A 106 -6.22 -8.55 -16.50
N VAL A 107 -7.14 -8.92 -15.59
CA VAL A 107 -8.28 -8.10 -15.18
C VAL A 107 -8.06 -7.46 -13.81
N ASP A 108 -7.73 -8.28 -12.79
CA ASP A 108 -7.59 -7.83 -11.41
C ASP A 108 -6.26 -7.09 -11.20
N LYS A 109 -6.27 -6.04 -10.37
CA LYS A 109 -5.04 -5.26 -10.12
C LYS A 109 -4.13 -5.94 -9.12
N LEU A 110 -2.85 -6.04 -9.49
CA LEU A 110 -1.77 -6.37 -8.58
C LEU A 110 -0.90 -5.13 -8.34
N ILE A 111 -0.94 -4.63 -7.11
CA ILE A 111 -0.22 -3.45 -6.69
C ILE A 111 1.11 -3.89 -6.09
N ILE A 112 2.22 -3.36 -6.57
CA ILE A 112 3.52 -3.51 -5.92
C ILE A 112 3.78 -2.25 -5.12
N CYS A 113 3.66 -2.38 -3.80
CA CYS A 113 3.96 -1.33 -2.85
C CYS A 113 5.48 -1.29 -2.67
N THR A 114 6.10 -0.26 -3.23
CA THR A 114 7.53 -0.05 -3.13
C THR A 114 7.81 0.41 -1.71
N THR A 115 8.32 -0.47 -0.86
CA THR A 115 8.71 -0.03 0.48
C THR A 115 9.99 0.75 0.40
N THR A 116 9.93 1.90 1.02
CA THR A 116 11.07 2.67 1.50
C THR A 116 10.92 2.96 3.00
N VAL A 117 9.92 2.32 3.63
CA VAL A 117 9.48 2.55 5.01
C VAL A 117 10.50 1.99 6.00
N SER A 118 11.48 2.85 6.30
CA SER A 118 12.66 2.60 7.12
C SER A 118 13.71 1.76 6.40
N ILE A 119 14.58 2.48 5.71
CA ILE A 119 15.92 2.06 5.29
C ILE A 119 16.60 1.16 6.33
N GLU A 120 16.40 1.42 7.63
CA GLU A 120 16.99 0.63 8.71
C GLU A 120 16.56 -0.86 8.70
N LYS A 121 15.38 -1.18 8.15
CA LYS A 121 14.87 -2.55 8.06
C LYS A 121 15.16 -3.24 6.73
N ASP A 122 15.53 -2.48 5.70
CA ASP A 122 15.86 -2.98 4.36
C ASP A 122 17.35 -2.76 4.06
N LYS A 123 18.19 -3.31 4.96
CA LYS A 123 19.66 -3.36 4.85
C LYS A 123 20.13 -4.75 4.48
N LYS A 124 21.30 -4.83 3.87
CA LYS A 124 22.02 -6.08 3.65
C LYS A 124 22.35 -6.77 4.99
N PRO A 125 22.62 -8.08 5.03
CA PRO A 125 22.99 -8.79 6.26
C PRO A 125 24.20 -8.20 7.00
N ASN A 126 25.10 -7.53 6.27
CA ASN A 126 26.26 -6.83 6.82
C ASN A 126 25.96 -5.40 7.30
N GLY A 127 24.69 -4.98 7.31
CA GLY A 127 24.24 -3.65 7.71
C GLY A 127 24.42 -2.55 6.67
N GLN A 128 24.97 -2.86 5.50
CA GLN A 128 25.13 -1.88 4.42
C GLN A 128 23.80 -1.59 3.72
N GLU A 129 23.71 -0.38 3.20
CA GLU A 129 22.62 0.04 2.33
C GLU A 129 22.68 -0.66 0.97
N TYR A 130 21.51 -0.91 0.39
CA TYR A 130 21.41 -1.20 -1.04
C TYR A 130 21.60 0.10 -1.82
N THR A 131 22.45 0.03 -2.84
CA THR A 131 22.65 1.10 -3.81
C THR A 131 21.38 1.37 -4.60
N GLN A 132 21.29 2.55 -5.23
CA GLN A 132 20.17 2.90 -6.10
C GLN A 132 20.00 1.86 -7.22
N GLN A 133 21.11 1.45 -7.85
CA GLN A 133 21.10 0.44 -8.92
C GLN A 133 20.55 -0.91 -8.43
N GLU A 134 21.02 -1.41 -7.27
CA GLU A 134 20.52 -2.68 -6.71
C GLU A 134 19.01 -2.62 -6.41
N ARG A 135 18.51 -1.48 -5.92
CA ARG A 135 17.08 -1.27 -5.66
C ARG A 135 16.27 -1.33 -6.95
N SER A 136 16.67 -0.57 -7.97
CA SER A 136 16.01 -0.56 -9.27
C SER A 136 16.07 -1.91 -9.97
N ASP A 137 17.23 -2.58 -9.97
CA ASP A 137 17.39 -3.89 -10.62
C ASP A 137 16.52 -4.97 -9.95
N SER A 138 16.46 -4.98 -8.62
CA SER A 138 15.61 -5.92 -7.88
C SER A 138 14.13 -5.68 -8.16
N LEU A 139 13.68 -4.43 -8.09
CA LEU A 139 12.29 -4.07 -8.38
C LEU A 139 11.93 -4.37 -9.84
N ARG A 140 12.78 -3.97 -10.80
CA ARG A 140 12.57 -4.22 -12.24
C ARG A 140 12.51 -5.72 -12.54
N SER A 141 13.35 -6.53 -11.90
CA SER A 141 13.34 -7.99 -12.05
C SER A 141 11.99 -8.58 -11.61
N LEU A 142 11.49 -8.19 -10.43
CA LEU A 142 10.19 -8.64 -9.94
C LEU A 142 9.05 -8.21 -10.88
N LEU A 143 9.02 -6.93 -11.27
CA LEU A 143 8.00 -6.39 -12.17
C LEU A 143 8.06 -7.05 -13.56
N GLY A 144 9.25 -7.39 -14.04
CA GLY A 144 9.46 -8.11 -15.29
C GLY A 144 8.85 -9.52 -15.25
N GLN A 145 9.11 -10.28 -14.19
CA GLN A 145 8.53 -11.62 -13.99
C GLN A 145 7.01 -11.57 -13.93
N LEU A 146 6.45 -10.62 -13.17
CA LEU A 146 5.01 -10.44 -13.05
C LEU A 146 4.37 -10.00 -14.39
N LYS A 147 5.00 -9.08 -15.13
CA LYS A 147 4.53 -8.63 -16.44
C LYS A 147 4.54 -9.77 -17.47
N LEU A 148 5.61 -10.57 -17.51
CA LEU A 148 5.70 -11.77 -18.35
C LEU A 148 4.63 -12.81 -18.00
N SER A 149 4.21 -12.85 -16.74
CA SER A 149 3.12 -13.72 -16.27
C SER A 149 1.72 -13.15 -16.53
N GLY A 150 1.61 -12.01 -17.20
CA GLY A 150 0.35 -11.40 -17.61
C GLY A 150 -0.35 -10.55 -16.54
N TYR A 151 0.32 -10.23 -15.42
CA TYR A 151 -0.30 -9.44 -14.34
C TYR A 151 -0.52 -7.97 -14.73
N ASN A 152 -1.68 -7.45 -14.32
CA ASN A 152 -2.07 -6.05 -14.46
C ASN A 152 -1.51 -5.23 -13.29
N LEU A 153 -0.32 -4.69 -13.50
CA LEU A 153 0.50 -4.07 -12.45
C LEU A 153 0.18 -2.59 -12.22
N VAL A 154 0.26 -2.18 -10.96
CA VAL A 154 0.23 -0.79 -10.49
C VAL A 154 1.37 -0.61 -9.48
N LEU A 155 2.09 0.50 -9.53
CA LEU A 155 3.12 0.81 -8.51
C LEU A 155 2.54 1.72 -7.44
N HIS A 156 2.68 1.32 -6.18
CA HIS A 156 2.33 2.16 -5.04
C HIS A 156 3.59 2.74 -4.40
N VAL A 157 3.75 4.05 -4.57
CA VAL A 157 4.88 4.82 -4.02
C VAL A 157 4.46 5.45 -2.70
N LEU A 158 4.97 4.92 -1.59
CA LEU A 158 4.60 5.38 -0.24
C LEU A 158 5.17 6.75 0.12
N LYS A 159 6.33 7.13 -0.41
CA LYS A 159 6.97 8.42 -0.15
C LYS A 159 7.63 8.92 -1.42
N THR A 160 7.14 10.04 -1.92
CA THR A 160 7.61 10.64 -3.16
C THR A 160 9.09 11.03 -3.08
N GLU A 161 9.54 11.54 -1.95
CA GLU A 161 10.93 11.96 -1.75
C GLU A 161 11.88 10.76 -1.81
N GLU A 162 11.50 9.65 -1.17
CA GLU A 162 12.30 8.42 -1.18
C GLU A 162 12.32 7.78 -2.57
N TRP A 163 11.20 7.79 -3.31
CA TRP A 163 11.22 7.41 -4.72
C TRP A 163 12.21 8.25 -5.51
N ASN A 164 12.13 9.58 -5.35
CA ASN A 164 12.95 10.52 -6.08
C ASN A 164 14.45 10.32 -5.83
N MET A 165 14.81 9.89 -4.62
CA MET A 165 16.19 9.57 -4.23
C MET A 165 16.68 8.22 -4.77
N TYR A 166 15.81 7.21 -4.89
CA TYR A 166 16.28 5.83 -5.11
C TYR A 166 16.03 5.28 -6.50
N TYR A 167 14.99 5.71 -7.20
CA TYR A 167 14.53 5.03 -8.43
C TYR A 167 14.54 5.91 -9.68
N THR A 168 14.87 7.20 -9.57
CA THR A 168 14.74 8.17 -10.69
C THR A 168 15.72 8.01 -11.82
N HIS A 169 16.81 7.28 -11.60
CA HIS A 169 17.74 6.90 -12.65
C HIS A 169 17.16 5.83 -13.59
N ASP A 170 16.04 5.21 -13.22
CA ASP A 170 15.38 4.13 -13.97
C ASP A 170 14.01 4.57 -14.49
N ALA A 171 14.02 5.27 -15.63
CA ALA A 171 12.81 5.83 -16.24
C ALA A 171 11.75 4.76 -16.59
N ASP A 172 12.17 3.52 -16.82
CA ASP A 172 11.27 2.42 -17.19
C ASP A 172 10.32 2.03 -16.06
N LEU A 173 10.65 2.31 -14.80
CA LEU A 173 9.76 2.01 -13.67
C LEU A 173 8.53 2.92 -13.64
N ALA A 174 8.59 4.11 -14.26
CA ALA A 174 7.47 5.03 -14.30
C ALA A 174 6.46 4.74 -15.43
N GLN A 175 6.64 3.64 -16.17
CA GLN A 175 5.67 3.20 -17.19
C GLN A 175 4.38 2.60 -16.59
N TYR A 176 4.42 2.19 -15.32
CA TYR A 176 3.28 1.56 -14.65
C TYR A 176 2.34 2.63 -14.07
N PRO A 177 1.03 2.37 -13.99
CA PRO A 177 0.09 3.26 -13.30
C PRO A 177 0.54 3.55 -11.86
N LEU A 178 0.33 4.79 -11.42
CA LEU A 178 0.78 5.27 -10.12
C LEU A 178 -0.34 5.23 -9.08
N CYS A 179 -0.06 4.60 -7.94
CA CYS A 179 -0.82 4.69 -6.71
C CYS A 179 -0.03 5.49 -5.67
N LEU A 180 -0.68 6.46 -5.00
CA LEU A 180 -0.11 7.24 -3.92
C LEU A 180 -0.90 7.03 -2.62
N PRO A 181 -0.24 7.04 -1.45
CA PRO A 181 -0.91 6.92 -0.16
C PRO A 181 -1.78 8.14 0.13
N TYR A 182 -2.51 8.07 1.24
CA TYR A 182 -3.17 9.24 1.77
C TYR A 182 -2.15 10.32 2.14
N ILE A 183 -2.23 11.43 1.43
CA ILE A 183 -1.55 12.70 1.70
C ILE A 183 -2.59 13.76 1.42
N ASP A 184 -2.60 14.86 2.18
CA ASP A 184 -3.46 16.01 1.88
C ASP A 184 -3.31 16.37 0.38
N LYS A 185 -4.43 16.55 -0.33
CA LYS A 185 -4.43 16.79 -1.77
C LYS A 185 -3.61 18.03 -2.15
N MET A 186 -3.51 19.02 -1.25
CA MET A 186 -2.69 20.22 -1.48
C MET A 186 -1.18 19.97 -1.34
N ALA A 187 -0.78 18.85 -0.75
CA ALA A 187 0.60 18.42 -0.56
C ALA A 187 0.98 17.22 -1.46
N LEU A 188 0.11 16.82 -2.39
CA LEU A 188 0.37 15.69 -3.27
C LEU A 188 1.52 16.01 -4.24
N GLN A 189 2.68 15.44 -3.98
CA GLN A 189 3.81 15.49 -4.90
C GLN A 189 3.82 14.22 -5.76
N ILE A 190 3.76 14.40 -7.08
CA ILE A 190 3.93 13.30 -8.03
C ILE A 190 5.42 12.95 -8.10
N PRO A 191 5.83 11.69 -7.90
CA PRO A 191 7.22 11.30 -8.04
C PRO A 191 7.72 11.48 -9.47
N HIS A 192 9.01 11.79 -9.60
CA HIS A 192 9.67 11.94 -10.88
C HIS A 192 9.47 10.67 -11.72
N GLY A 193 9.19 10.89 -13.01
CA GLY A 193 8.86 9.85 -13.99
C GLY A 193 7.37 9.77 -14.30
N TRP A 194 6.49 10.23 -13.40
CA TRP A 194 5.05 10.28 -13.65
C TRP A 194 4.55 11.70 -13.93
N GLU A 195 3.56 11.79 -14.83
CA GLU A 195 2.83 13.03 -15.10
C GLU A 195 1.57 13.18 -14.25
N LYS A 196 1.03 12.07 -13.73
CA LYS A 196 -0.23 12.01 -13.00
C LYS A 196 -0.27 10.87 -12.00
N CYS A 197 -1.19 10.97 -11.05
CA CYS A 197 -1.59 9.89 -10.16
C CYS A 197 -2.87 9.20 -10.68
N ASP A 198 -2.84 7.88 -10.81
CA ASP A 198 -3.99 7.08 -11.25
C ASP A 198 -4.88 6.69 -10.08
N TYR A 199 -4.27 6.30 -8.95
CA TYR A 199 -4.95 5.84 -7.72
C TYR A 199 -4.50 6.64 -6.50
N TRP A 200 -5.44 7.25 -5.80
CA TRP A 200 -5.16 8.01 -4.58
C TRP A 200 -5.88 7.40 -3.39
N ASN A 201 -5.09 6.93 -2.42
CA ASN A 201 -5.62 6.30 -1.23
C ASN A 201 -6.21 7.35 -0.29
N MET A 202 -7.46 7.14 0.14
CA MET A 202 -8.25 8.12 0.88
C MET A 202 -8.27 7.91 2.39
N ASP A 203 -7.68 6.83 2.90
CA ASP A 203 -7.77 6.51 4.32
C ASP A 203 -6.43 6.74 5.05
N LYS A 204 -6.44 7.72 5.99
CA LYS A 204 -5.33 8.05 6.90
C LYS A 204 -4.83 6.85 7.72
N GLN A 205 -5.70 5.87 8.01
CA GLN A 205 -5.39 4.70 8.84
C GLN A 205 -4.99 3.47 8.02
N SER A 206 -5.11 3.54 6.70
CA SER A 206 -4.89 2.41 5.80
C SER A 206 -3.43 2.20 5.42
N VAL A 207 -2.53 3.06 5.90
CA VAL A 207 -1.09 2.83 5.84
C VAL A 207 -0.69 2.10 7.12
N ILE A 208 -0.53 0.78 7.02
CA ILE A 208 0.33 -0.05 7.88
C ILE A 208 0.17 0.30 9.37
N ASN A 209 -0.66 -0.44 10.11
CA ASN A 209 -0.71 -0.37 11.58
C ASN A 209 0.69 -0.66 12.17
N ARG A 210 1.54 0.37 12.24
CA ARG A 210 2.49 0.58 13.32
C ARG A 210 1.80 1.52 14.30
N PRO A 211 1.94 1.31 15.62
CA PRO A 211 1.46 2.28 16.57
C PRO A 211 2.17 3.62 16.30
N LEU A 212 1.39 4.67 16.09
CA LEU A 212 1.86 6.06 15.96
C LEU A 212 2.52 6.61 17.25
N THR A 213 2.90 5.76 18.20
CA THR A 213 3.40 6.15 19.52
C THR A 213 4.89 6.49 19.57
N GLU A 214 5.65 6.32 18.49
CA GLU A 214 7.10 6.61 18.48
C GLU A 214 7.57 7.59 17.40
N MET A 215 6.69 8.41 16.84
CA MET A 215 7.09 9.59 16.09
C MET A 215 6.84 10.85 16.92
N LYS A 216 7.77 11.16 17.84
CA LYS A 216 7.93 12.54 18.32
C LYS A 216 8.49 13.36 17.16
N TRP A 217 7.60 13.95 16.36
CA TRP A 217 7.99 15.09 15.52
C TRP A 217 8.08 16.33 16.42
N PRO A 218 9.27 16.95 16.57
CA PRO A 218 9.34 18.25 17.18
C PRO A 218 8.81 19.30 16.20
N VAL A 219 7.86 20.09 16.69
CA VAL A 219 7.46 21.40 16.17
C VAL A 219 6.68 21.42 14.85
N LEU A 220 5.34 21.48 14.97
CA LEU A 220 4.47 22.38 14.19
C LEU A 220 3.11 22.52 14.88
N GLU A 221 3.12 22.89 16.15
CA GLU A 221 1.93 23.05 16.99
C GLU A 221 1.34 24.48 16.95
N HIS A 222 1.49 25.23 15.85
CA HIS A 222 1.10 26.66 15.83
C HIS A 222 0.27 27.14 14.63
N VAL A 223 -0.31 26.25 13.82
CA VAL A 223 -1.18 26.71 12.71
C VAL A 223 -2.63 26.21 12.78
N TYR A 224 -2.98 25.34 13.74
CA TYR A 224 -4.34 24.78 13.80
C TYR A 224 -5.38 25.61 14.59
N ASN A 225 -5.01 26.77 15.13
CA ASN A 225 -5.94 27.61 15.92
C ASN A 225 -6.39 28.93 15.26
N TYR A 226 -6.14 29.15 13.96
CA TYR A 226 -6.50 30.44 13.33
C TYR A 226 -7.71 30.43 12.37
N VAL A 227 -8.32 29.27 12.06
CA VAL A 227 -9.39 29.23 11.03
C VAL A 227 -10.73 28.67 11.52
N HIS A 228 -10.90 28.40 12.82
CA HIS A 228 -12.16 27.84 13.36
C HIS A 228 -12.85 28.67 14.46
N ASN A 229 -12.59 29.97 14.55
CA ASN A 229 -13.29 30.86 15.49
C ASN A 229 -13.86 32.15 14.87
N GLN A 230 -14.38 32.08 13.64
CA GLN A 230 -15.21 33.14 13.07
C GLN A 230 -16.32 32.56 12.19
N CYS A 231 -17.22 31.76 12.78
CA CYS A 231 -18.60 31.65 12.30
C CYS A 231 -19.46 31.09 13.43
N SER A 232 -20.48 31.86 13.80
CA SER A 232 -21.50 31.64 14.83
C SER A 232 -21.16 32.02 16.28
N ILE A 233 -21.52 33.25 16.68
CA ILE A 233 -22.61 33.58 17.62
C ILE A 233 -22.83 35.11 17.60
N GLN A 234 -24.06 35.51 17.28
CA GLN A 234 -24.81 36.76 17.54
C GLN A 234 -24.22 38.12 17.17
#